data_AF-A0AAD5KJB7-F1
#
_entry.id   AF-A0AAD5KJB7-F1
#
_cell.length_a   1.000
_cell.length_b   1.000
_cell.length_c   1.000
_cell.angle_alpha   90.00
_cell.angle_beta   90.00
_cell.angle_gamma   90.00
#
_symmetry.space_group_name_H-M   'P 1'
#
loop_
_entity.id
_entity.type
_entity.pdbx_description
1 polymer ?
#
loop_
_entity_poly.entity_id
_entity_poly.type
_entity_poly.pdbx_seq_one_letter_code
_entity_poly.pdbx_strand_id
1 'polypeptide(L)'
;MIKSLLDSKNEMDGALTLCHRTDLLLDEWEWKCLEGALLLLQPCQFITADLSSSSYPSVSKVLPASKLLRDKLDALTMTNEHNALLIMSSSLRRNIQERLSEYRANVIHLISTYLDPR
;
A
#
# COMPACT_ATOMS: atom_id res chain seq x y z
N MET A 1 1.04 -12.45 0.13
CA MET A 1 2.40 -12.85 0.51
C MET A 1 2.78 -12.30 1.89
N ILE A 2 3.00 -11.00 2.08
CA ILE A 2 3.36 -10.44 3.41
C ILE A 2 2.31 -10.80 4.48
N LYS A 3 1.03 -10.63 4.17
CA LYS A 3 -0.07 -11.04 5.07
C LYS A 3 0.02 -12.52 5.44
N SER A 4 0.15 -13.40 4.44
CA SER A 4 0.28 -14.85 4.66
C SER A 4 1.51 -15.21 5.50
N LEU A 5 2.62 -14.48 5.32
CA LEU A 5 3.83 -14.66 6.12
C LEU A 5 3.60 -14.28 7.59
N LEU A 6 2.90 -13.17 7.83
CA LEU A 6 2.52 -12.73 9.18
C LEU A 6 1.54 -13.70 9.84
N ASP A 7 0.56 -14.20 9.09
CA ASP A 7 -0.46 -15.14 9.57
C ASP A 7 0.20 -16.48 10.00
N SER A 8 1.25 -16.92 9.30
CA SER A 8 2.00 -18.16 9.59
C SER A 8 3.28 -17.94 10.41
N LYS A 9 3.44 -16.80 11.08
CA LYS A 9 4.66 -16.47 11.85
C LYS A 9 5.08 -17.58 12.82
N ASN A 10 4.17 -18.01 13.69
CA ASN A 10 4.47 -19.01 14.73
C ASN A 10 4.82 -20.38 14.13
N GLU A 11 4.17 -20.74 13.02
CA GLU A 11 4.39 -22.00 12.31
C GLU A 11 5.77 -21.99 11.63
N MET A 12 6.16 -20.86 11.03
CA MET A 12 7.48 -20.67 10.44
C MET A 12 8.60 -20.68 11.48
N ASP A 13 8.47 -19.91 12.55
CA ASP A 13 9.49 -19.85 13.61
C ASP A 13 9.67 -21.24 14.25
N GLY A 14 8.58 -21.97 14.47
CA GLY A 14 8.61 -23.35 14.94
C GLY A 14 9.31 -24.30 13.97
N ALA A 15 8.98 -24.25 12.68
CA ALA A 15 9.61 -25.08 11.66
C ALA A 15 11.12 -24.78 11.50
N LEU A 16 11.51 -23.51 11.49
CA LEU A 16 12.90 -23.08 11.39
C LEU A 16 13.72 -23.50 12.60
N THR A 17 13.12 -23.45 13.80
CA THR A 17 13.74 -23.94 15.03
C THR A 17 13.96 -25.45 14.99
N LEU A 18 12.97 -26.21 14.52
CA LEU A 18 13.07 -27.67 14.33
C LEU A 18 14.11 -28.07 13.29
N CYS A 19 14.30 -27.26 12.25
CA CYS A 19 15.32 -27.45 11.23
C CYS A 19 16.71 -26.92 11.63
N HIS A 20 16.87 -26.39 12.85
CA HIS A 20 18.09 -25.73 13.33
C HIS A 20 18.58 -24.57 12.43
N ARG A 21 17.66 -23.90 11.75
CA ARG A 21 17.92 -22.76 10.86
C ARG A 21 17.60 -21.44 11.55
N THR A 22 18.26 -21.21 12.68
CA THR A 22 18.10 -19.97 13.46
C THR A 22 18.66 -18.74 12.74
N ASP A 23 19.48 -18.95 11.70
CA ASP A 23 20.01 -17.91 10.81
C ASP A 23 18.93 -17.20 9.99
N LEU A 24 17.75 -17.82 9.86
CA LEU A 24 16.62 -17.31 9.06
C LEU A 24 15.49 -16.74 9.92
N LEU A 25 15.62 -16.75 11.25
CA LEU A 25 14.62 -16.18 12.14
C LEU A 25 14.68 -14.67 12.05
N LEU A 26 13.51 -14.06 11.85
CA LEU A 26 13.38 -12.62 11.81
C LEU A 26 13.34 -12.05 13.22
N ASP A 27 14.06 -10.96 13.43
CA ASP A 27 14.03 -10.21 14.67
C ASP A 27 12.67 -9.52 14.89
N GLU A 28 12.38 -9.14 16.14
CA GLU A 28 11.14 -8.43 16.48
C GLU A 28 10.97 -7.14 15.66
N TRP A 29 12.06 -6.43 15.37
CA TRP A 29 12.03 -5.21 14.56
C TRP A 29 11.69 -5.50 13.09
N GLU A 30 12.14 -6.64 12.54
CA GLU A 30 11.85 -7.05 11.16
C GLU A 30 10.37 -7.42 11.01
N TRP A 31 9.82 -8.12 12.01
CA TRP A 31 8.39 -8.40 12.07
C TRP A 31 7.56 -7.11 12.13
N LYS A 32 7.92 -6.14 12.97
CA LYS A 32 7.26 -4.83 13.02
C LYS A 32 7.37 -4.08 11.69
N CYS A 33 8.51 -4.18 11.00
CA CYS A 33 8.65 -3.61 9.67
C CYS A 33 7.73 -4.27 8.64
N LEU A 34 7.55 -5.60 8.69
CA LEU A 34 6.62 -6.30 7.80
C LEU A 34 5.15 -5.92 8.07
N GLU A 35 4.77 -5.80 9.34
CA GLU A 35 3.45 -5.31 9.74
C GLU A 35 3.20 -3.88 9.25
N GLY A 36 4.16 -2.97 9.47
CA GLY A 36 4.09 -1.60 8.98
C GLY A 36 4.03 -1.52 7.45
N ALA A 37 4.80 -2.36 6.76
CA ALA A 37 4.77 -2.45 5.30
C ALA A 37 3.39 -2.93 4.79
N LEU A 38 2.77 -3.90 5.47
CA LEU A 38 1.42 -4.35 5.12
C LEU A 38 0.40 -3.21 5.27
N LEU A 39 0.48 -2.44 6.36
CA LEU A 39 -0.40 -1.29 6.59
C LEU A 39 -0.22 -0.20 5.53
N LEU A 40 1.02 0.08 5.11
CA LEU A 40 1.31 1.04 4.04
C LEU A 40 0.76 0.60 2.67
N LEU A 41 0.74 -0.71 2.40
CA LEU A 41 0.28 -1.25 1.12
C LEU A 41 -1.24 -1.48 1.07
N GLN A 42 -1.92 -1.59 2.20
CA GLN A 42 -3.35 -1.84 2.27
C GLN A 42 -4.21 -0.79 1.53
N PRO A 43 -3.94 0.53 1.62
CA PRO A 43 -4.64 1.54 0.82
C PRO A 43 -4.51 1.32 -0.69
N CYS A 44 -3.34 0.90 -1.17
CA CYS A 44 -3.11 0.57 -2.57
C CYS A 44 -3.98 -0.61 -3.01
N GLN A 45 -4.08 -1.66 -2.18
CA GLN A 45 -4.93 -2.81 -2.46
C GLN A 45 -6.41 -2.42 -2.54
N PHE A 46 -6.89 -1.62 -1.58
CA PHE A 46 -8.29 -1.16 -1.56
C PHE A 46 -8.65 -0.40 -2.84
N ILE A 47 -7.81 0.56 -3.24
CA ILE A 47 -8.06 1.36 -4.44
C ILE A 47 -7.96 0.52 -5.70
N THR A 48 -7.01 -0.41 -5.75
CA THR A 48 -6.88 -1.33 -6.89
C THR A 48 -8.14 -2.19 -7.03
N ALA A 49 -8.69 -2.69 -5.92
CA ALA A 49 -9.92 -3.47 -5.93
C ALA A 49 -11.15 -2.64 -6.36
N ASP A 50 -11.27 -1.39 -5.88
CA ASP A 50 -12.38 -0.51 -6.28
C ASP A 50 -12.31 -0.13 -7.77
N LEU A 51 -11.12 0.28 -8.25
CA LEU A 51 -10.92 0.70 -9.65
C LEU A 51 -10.99 -0.47 -10.63
N SER A 52 -10.60 -1.68 -10.21
CA SER A 52 -10.69 -2.89 -11.03
C SER A 52 -12.06 -3.59 -10.94
N SER A 53 -13.00 -3.04 -10.15
CA SER A 53 -14.33 -3.64 -10.03
C SER A 53 -15.10 -3.53 -11.34
N SER A 54 -15.67 -4.65 -11.78
CA SER A 54 -16.42 -4.76 -13.03
C SER A 54 -17.74 -3.97 -13.02
N SER A 55 -18.24 -3.62 -11.83
CA SER A 55 -19.57 -3.05 -11.68
C SER A 55 -19.64 -1.59 -12.15
N TYR A 56 -18.58 -0.78 -11.99
CA TYR A 56 -18.53 0.62 -12.42
C TYR A 56 -17.08 1.13 -12.51
N PRO A 57 -16.30 0.73 -13.54
CA PRO A 57 -15.00 1.33 -13.81
C PRO A 57 -15.23 2.73 -14.40
N SER A 58 -15.40 3.71 -13.52
CA SER A 58 -15.55 5.10 -13.95
C SER A 58 -14.21 5.80 -13.95
N VAL A 59 -13.83 6.31 -15.11
CA VAL A 59 -12.68 7.20 -15.33
C VAL A 59 -12.68 8.37 -14.33
N SER A 60 -13.88 8.80 -13.90
CA SER A 60 -14.10 9.85 -12.91
C SER A 60 -13.56 9.55 -11.52
N LYS A 61 -13.45 8.26 -11.12
CA LYS A 61 -13.00 7.83 -9.79
C LYS A 61 -11.48 7.89 -9.64
N VAL A 62 -10.73 7.88 -10.74
CA VAL A 62 -9.26 7.78 -10.73
C VAL A 62 -8.64 8.97 -9.99
N LEU A 63 -9.09 10.19 -10.25
CA LEU A 63 -8.58 11.39 -9.59
C LEU A 63 -8.92 11.44 -8.08
N PRO A 64 -10.19 11.26 -7.65
CA PRO A 64 -10.53 11.14 -6.24
C PRO A 64 -9.78 10.01 -5.52
N ALA A 65 -9.68 8.82 -6.13
CA ALA A 65 -8.95 7.69 -5.56
C ALA A 65 -7.45 8.01 -5.39
N SER A 66 -6.83 8.67 -6.37
CA SER A 66 -5.44 9.12 -6.26
C SER A 66 -5.21 10.07 -5.09
N LYS A 67 -6.17 10.96 -4.84
CA LYS A 67 -6.12 11.91 -3.72
C LYS A 67 -6.28 11.17 -2.40
N LEU A 68 -7.28 10.31 -2.29
CA LEU A 68 -7.52 9.48 -1.11
C LEU A 68 -6.30 8.63 -0.75
N LEU A 69 -5.64 8.03 -1.76
CA LEU A 69 -4.42 7.25 -1.56
C LEU A 69 -3.33 8.08 -0.91
N ARG A 70 -3.07 9.28 -1.44
CA ARG A 70 -2.06 10.18 -0.93
C ARG A 70 -2.37 10.60 0.50
N ASP A 71 -3.60 11.03 0.76
CA ASP A 71 -4.00 11.51 2.08
C ASP A 71 -3.90 10.38 3.13
N LYS A 72 -4.22 9.13 2.77
CA LYS A 72 -4.02 7.95 3.63
C LYS A 72 -2.56 7.62 3.86
N LEU A 73 -1.70 7.73 2.85
CA LEU A 73 -0.26 7.49 2.99
C LEU A 73 0.42 8.57 3.83
N ASP A 74 0.01 9.83 3.68
CA ASP A 74 0.52 10.94 4.50
C ASP A 74 0.14 10.73 5.97
N ALA A 75 -1.10 10.32 6.25
CA ALA A 75 -1.54 9.98 7.60
C ALA A 75 -0.74 8.82 8.22
N LEU A 76 -0.47 7.76 7.45
CA LEU A 76 0.32 6.62 7.92
C LEU A 76 1.80 6.97 8.13
N THR A 77 2.34 7.89 7.33
CA THR A 77 3.73 8.34 7.45
C THR A 77 3.96 9.12 8.76
N MET A 78 2.94 9.83 9.27
CA MET A 78 3.05 10.55 10.55
C MET A 78 3.10 9.62 11.77
N THR A 79 2.64 8.38 11.64
CA THR A 79 2.56 7.41 12.74
C THR A 79 3.77 6.46 12.78
N ASN A 80 4.59 6.45 11.72
CA ASN A 80 5.68 5.48 11.59
C ASN A 80 6.97 5.97 12.28
N GLU A 81 7.44 5.21 13.25
CA GLU A 81 8.68 5.51 14.00
C GLU A 81 9.94 4.91 13.34
N HIS A 82 9.77 3.93 12.44
CA HIS A 82 10.90 3.21 11.83
C HIS A 82 11.41 3.84 10.54
N ASN A 83 12.71 4.10 10.45
CA ASN A 83 13.39 4.67 9.27
C ASN A 83 13.09 3.89 7.98
N ALA A 84 13.06 2.56 8.03
CA ALA A 84 12.76 1.73 6.87
C ALA A 84 11.35 2.01 6.31
N LEU A 85 10.36 2.17 7.19
CA LEU A 85 8.98 2.48 6.82
C LEU A 85 8.85 3.90 6.25
N LEU A 86 9.62 4.86 6.75
CA LEU A 86 9.68 6.22 6.20
C LEU A 86 10.29 6.25 4.79
N ILE A 87 11.37 5.49 4.57
CA ILE A 87 11.97 5.36 3.23
C ILE A 87 10.99 4.68 2.27
N MET A 88 10.31 3.62 2.72
CA MET A 88 9.30 2.94 1.93
C MET A 88 8.13 3.88 1.59
N SER A 89 7.58 4.61 2.56
CA SER A 89 6.45 5.51 2.32
C SER A 89 6.81 6.65 1.37
N SER A 90 8.00 7.25 1.53
CA SER A 90 8.49 8.30 0.62
C SER A 90 8.69 7.78 -0.81
N SER A 91 9.24 6.56 -0.96
CA SER A 91 9.43 5.90 -2.25
C SER A 91 8.10 5.58 -2.91
N LEU A 92 7.13 5.08 -2.14
CA LEU A 92 5.78 4.78 -2.61
C LEU A 92 5.07 6.05 -3.07
N ARG A 93 5.17 7.14 -2.29
CA ARG A 93 4.58 8.44 -2.64
C ARG A 93 5.14 8.99 -3.94
N ARG A 94 6.47 8.94 -4.12
CA ARG A 94 7.12 9.37 -5.37
C ARG A 94 6.61 8.58 -6.57
N ASN A 95 6.58 7.24 -6.47
CA ASN A 95 6.09 6.38 -7.53
C ASN A 95 4.63 6.65 -7.88
N ILE A 96 3.77 6.84 -6.87
CA ILE A 96 2.35 7.17 -7.07
C ILE A 96 2.23 8.52 -7.78
N GLN A 97 2.99 9.53 -7.36
CA GLN A 97 2.94 10.85 -7.97
C GLN A 97 3.41 10.84 -9.43
N GLU A 98 4.51 10.15 -9.73
CA GLU A 98 5.03 10.01 -11.08
C GLU A 98 4.03 9.27 -11.98
N ARG A 99 3.56 8.09 -11.56
CA ARG A 99 2.63 7.28 -12.36
C ARG A 99 1.25 7.90 -12.51
N LEU A 100 0.79 8.68 -11.53
CA LEU A 100 -0.53 9.33 -11.59
C LEU A 100 -0.50 10.73 -12.18
N SER A 101 0.68 11.26 -12.53
CA SER A 101 0.83 12.58 -13.14
C SER A 101 0.13 12.65 -14.51
N GLU A 102 0.25 11.59 -15.31
CA GLU A 102 -0.35 11.50 -16.64
C GLU A 102 -1.88 11.57 -16.59
N TYR A 103 -2.50 10.89 -15.62
CA TYR A 103 -3.95 10.93 -15.43
C TYR A 103 -4.45 12.32 -14.99
N ARG A 104 -3.63 13.10 -14.28
CA ARG A 104 -3.96 14.48 -13.90
C ARG A 104 -3.85 15.44 -15.07
N ALA A 105 -2.93 15.20 -16.00
CA ALA A 105 -2.79 15.99 -17.23
C ALA A 105 -3.85 15.65 -18.28
N ASN A 106 -4.52 14.50 -18.16
CA ASN A 106 -5.49 14.03 -19.13
C ASN A 106 -6.87 14.70 -18.92
N VAL A 107 -7.30 15.44 -19.94
CA VAL A 107 -8.57 16.17 -19.97
C VAL A 107 -9.79 15.27 -19.78
N ILE A 108 -9.76 14.02 -20.26
CA ILE A 108 -10.87 13.07 -20.12
C ILE A 108 -11.09 12.71 -18.65
N HIS A 109 -10.02 12.49 -17.90
CA HIS A 109 -10.11 12.24 -16.45
C HIS A 109 -10.66 13.47 -15.73
N LEU A 110 -10.21 14.67 -16.10
CA LEU A 110 -10.69 15.90 -15.48
C LEU A 110 -12.19 16.14 -15.73
N ILE A 111 -12.63 16.04 -16.99
CA ILE A 111 -14.03 16.25 -17.38
C ILE A 111 -14.91 15.17 -16.75
N SER A 112 -14.50 13.90 -16.81
CA SER A 112 -15.29 12.82 -16.21
C SER A 112 -15.42 12.96 -14.70
N THR A 113 -14.37 13.40 -13.99
CA THR A 113 -14.46 13.72 -12.56
C THR A 113 -15.38 14.91 -12.30
N TYR A 114 -15.37 15.95 -13.14
CA TYR A 114 -16.24 17.12 -12.96
C TYR A 114 -17.72 16.82 -13.25
N LEU A 115 -18.00 15.95 -14.22
CA LEU A 115 -19.34 15.51 -14.59
C LEU A 115 -19.92 14.46 -13.64
N ASP A 116 -19.10 13.91 -12.75
CA ASP A 116 -19.56 12.98 -11.73
C ASP A 116 -20.22 13.76 -10.58
N PRO A 117 -21.53 13.61 -10.37
CA PRO A 117 -22.26 14.37 -9.35
C PRO A 117 -22.04 13.83 -7.92
N ARG A 118 -21.24 12.76 -7.76
CA ARG A 118 -20.90 12.16 -6.48
C ARG A 118 -19.96 13.02 -5.64
#